data_AF-A0A4Q2DA43-F1
#
_entry.id   AF-A0A4Q2DA43-F1
#
_cell.length_a   1.000
_cell.length_b   1.000
_cell.length_c   1.000
_cell.angle_alpha   90.00
_cell.angle_beta   90.00
_cell.angle_gamma   90.00
#
_symmetry.space_group_name_H-M   'P 1'
#
loop_
_entity.id
_entity.type
_entity.pdbx_description
1 polymer ?
#
loop_
_entity_poly.entity_id
_entity_poly.type
_entity_poly.pdbx_seq_one_letter_code
_entity_poly.pdbx_strand_id
1 'polypeptide(L)'
;MSTLCDSTSPVYQYPWSSESIPAFIHTPPLLLSAISGSKEAMGGSAFHTLLGKQAFPRVPPGLYSTLKARLLPKVCELYSFVAVPVEAPEKTDYGDLDFLVAGPKPTETGVERSAIPHGMVQAALGAKHVIPVDGNRTSNYALPISVDECKVFSNLVQDDSFSTSNLEVFFQVDVHVCQDAAEWERIRFFHSYGDMGMMLGLITRSFGLRIGEHGLKVRISLMGHFNSPELSN
;
A
#
# COMPACT_ATOMS: atom_id res chain seq x y z
N MET A 1 -11.46 22.07 -12.21
CA MET A 1 -10.48 21.15 -11.59
C MET A 1 -11.12 19.77 -11.58
N SER A 2 -10.61 18.83 -12.37
CA SER A 2 -11.18 17.49 -12.50
C SER A 2 -10.78 16.61 -11.32
N THR A 3 -11.76 16.04 -10.63
CA THR A 3 -11.58 14.95 -9.66
C THR A 3 -10.89 13.77 -10.35
N LEU A 4 -9.71 13.35 -9.87
CA LEU A 4 -9.03 12.13 -10.31
C LEU A 4 -9.33 11.02 -9.31
N CYS A 5 -10.47 10.35 -9.49
CA CYS A 5 -10.79 9.08 -8.84
C CYS A 5 -10.43 8.00 -9.86
N ASP A 6 -9.20 7.48 -9.78
CA ASP A 6 -8.64 6.55 -10.77
C ASP A 6 -9.21 5.14 -10.54
N SER A 7 -10.35 4.83 -11.16
CA SER A 7 -10.97 3.49 -11.13
C SER A 7 -10.59 2.61 -12.33
N THR A 8 -9.80 3.12 -13.28
CA THR A 8 -9.43 2.40 -14.50
C THR A 8 -8.00 2.72 -14.91
N SER A 9 -7.06 1.83 -14.60
CA SER A 9 -5.74 1.83 -15.23
C SER A 9 -5.92 1.63 -16.75
N PRO A 10 -5.47 2.54 -17.62
CA PRO A 10 -5.37 2.25 -19.04
C PRO A 10 -4.31 1.15 -19.24
N VAL A 11 -4.68 0.10 -19.98
CA VAL A 11 -3.74 -0.89 -20.48
C VAL A 11 -2.80 -0.18 -21.45
N TYR A 12 -1.61 0.19 -20.98
CA TYR A 12 -0.54 0.64 -21.86
C TYR A 12 -0.03 -0.57 -22.65
N GLN A 13 -0.48 -0.71 -23.90
CA GLN A 13 0.16 -1.59 -24.87
C GLN A 13 1.49 -0.95 -25.28
N TYR A 14 2.60 -1.52 -24.81
CA TYR A 14 3.93 -1.18 -25.30
C TYR A 14 4.17 -1.84 -26.66
N PRO A 15 4.60 -1.09 -27.69
CA PRO A 15 4.99 -1.67 -28.97
C PRO A 15 6.46 -2.11 -28.87
N TRP A 16 6.72 -3.30 -28.34
CA TRP A 16 8.00 -3.96 -28.57
C TRP A 16 7.83 -4.97 -29.69
N SER A 17 8.33 -4.59 -30.86
CA SER A 17 8.54 -5.46 -32.01
C SER A 17 9.42 -6.64 -31.61
N SER A 18 9.02 -7.81 -32.08
CA SER A 18 9.74 -9.08 -31.97
C SER A 18 11.13 -8.99 -32.58
N GLU A 19 12.17 -8.89 -31.75
CA GLU A 19 13.53 -9.22 -32.15
C GLU A 19 14.13 -10.24 -31.17
N SER A 20 14.34 -11.42 -31.73
CA SER A 20 15.11 -12.60 -31.30
C SER A 20 16.11 -12.40 -30.15
N ILE A 21 15.86 -13.12 -29.03
CA ILE A 21 16.82 -13.37 -27.95
C ILE A 21 17.67 -14.60 -28.33
N PRO A 22 19.02 -14.52 -28.35
CA PRO A 22 19.86 -15.71 -28.48
C PRO A 22 19.92 -16.46 -27.14
N ALA A 23 19.59 -17.75 -27.19
CA ALA A 23 19.66 -18.66 -26.06
C ALA A 23 21.12 -19.02 -25.74
N PHE A 24 21.61 -18.68 -24.55
CA PHE A 24 22.68 -19.39 -23.86
C PHE A 24 22.82 -18.84 -22.44
N ILE A 25 22.50 -19.65 -21.42
CA ILE A 25 23.25 -19.81 -20.16
C ILE A 25 22.70 -21.07 -19.49
N HIS A 26 23.61 -22.02 -19.28
CA HIS A 26 23.41 -23.30 -18.64
C HIS A 26 23.63 -23.10 -17.12
N THR A 27 22.62 -23.32 -16.28
CA THR A 27 22.78 -23.35 -14.81
C THR A 27 22.74 -24.79 -14.29
N PRO A 28 23.66 -25.21 -13.40
CA PRO A 28 23.64 -26.53 -12.79
C PRO A 28 22.61 -26.61 -11.65
N PRO A 29 22.11 -27.82 -11.31
CA PRO A 29 21.12 -28.01 -10.26
C PRO A 29 21.78 -28.16 -8.86
N LEU A 30 20.91 -28.23 -7.84
CA LEU A 30 21.13 -28.49 -6.40
C LEU A 30 21.22 -27.20 -5.56
N LEU A 31 20.47 -27.00 -4.47
CA LEU A 31 19.82 -27.92 -3.54
C LEU A 31 18.69 -27.15 -2.83
N LEU A 32 17.41 -27.46 -3.10
CA LEU A 32 16.28 -26.82 -2.40
C LEU A 32 16.02 -27.55 -1.08
N SER A 33 16.70 -27.14 -0.01
CA SER A 33 16.31 -27.51 1.34
C SER A 33 15.00 -26.82 1.69
N ALA A 34 14.01 -27.62 2.10
CA ALA A 34 12.72 -27.19 2.59
C ALA A 34 12.86 -26.13 3.70
N ILE A 35 12.51 -24.89 3.38
CA ILE A 35 12.13 -23.90 4.38
C ILE A 35 10.60 -23.87 4.34
N SER A 36 10.00 -24.64 5.24
CA SER A 36 8.62 -24.42 5.69
C SER A 36 8.59 -23.11 6.47
N GLY A 37 8.76 -22.00 5.77
CA GLY A 37 8.50 -20.68 6.28
C GLY A 37 7.01 -20.44 6.13
N SER A 38 6.30 -20.32 7.25
CA SER A 38 5.03 -19.61 7.26
C SER A 38 5.24 -18.32 6.48
N LYS A 39 4.59 -18.17 5.32
CA LYS A 39 4.56 -16.90 4.60
C LYS A 39 3.92 -15.89 5.54
N GLU A 40 4.72 -15.16 6.30
CA GLU A 40 4.26 -13.97 6.99
C GLU A 40 3.94 -12.94 5.91
N ALA A 41 2.70 -12.96 5.45
CA ALA A 41 2.19 -11.94 4.55
C ALA A 41 2.06 -10.64 5.36
N MET A 42 2.83 -9.62 4.96
CA MET A 42 2.87 -8.31 5.62
C MET A 42 1.51 -7.58 5.50
N GLY A 43 1.17 -6.75 6.49
CA GLY A 43 -0.04 -5.92 6.53
C GLY A 43 -1.16 -6.44 7.46
N GLY A 44 -2.06 -5.55 7.88
CA GLY A 44 -3.25 -5.88 8.68
C GLY A 44 -3.06 -6.08 10.19
N SER A 45 -1.98 -5.56 10.78
CA SER A 45 -1.61 -5.84 12.17
C SER A 45 -1.88 -4.73 13.18
N ALA A 46 -2.39 -3.58 12.74
CA ALA A 46 -2.48 -2.37 13.58
C ALA A 46 -3.34 -2.58 14.83
N PHE A 47 -4.36 -3.43 14.74
CA PHE A 47 -5.32 -3.67 15.81
C PHE A 47 -5.06 -4.94 16.64
N HIS A 48 -3.98 -5.69 16.37
CA HIS A 48 -3.72 -6.97 17.06
C HIS A 48 -3.68 -6.84 18.58
N THR A 49 -3.10 -5.76 19.11
CA THR A 49 -3.04 -5.50 20.55
C THR A 49 -4.41 -5.12 21.14
N LEU A 50 -5.28 -4.47 20.36
CA LEU A 50 -6.57 -3.98 20.82
C LEU A 50 -7.69 -5.03 20.74
N LEU A 51 -7.71 -5.80 19.65
CA LEU A 51 -8.84 -6.67 19.28
C LEU A 51 -8.42 -8.14 19.08
N GLY A 52 -7.12 -8.43 19.13
CA GLY A 52 -6.58 -9.77 18.88
C GLY A 52 -6.37 -10.07 17.39
N LYS A 53 -5.34 -10.85 17.09
CA LYS A 53 -4.98 -11.25 15.71
C LYS A 53 -6.10 -12.05 15.02
N GLN A 54 -6.82 -12.86 15.77
CA GLN A 54 -7.92 -13.68 15.28
C GLN A 54 -9.10 -12.86 14.74
N ALA A 55 -9.23 -11.59 15.14
CA ALA A 55 -10.27 -10.71 14.65
C ALA A 55 -9.97 -10.15 13.26
N PHE A 56 -8.74 -10.32 12.75
CA PHE A 56 -8.26 -9.80 11.46
C PHE A 56 -7.73 -10.94 10.58
N PRO A 57 -8.61 -11.82 10.07
CA PRO A 57 -8.21 -12.86 9.13
C PRO A 57 -7.76 -12.24 7.80
N ARG A 58 -6.85 -12.92 7.11
CA ARG A 58 -6.46 -12.56 5.73
C ARG A 58 -7.63 -12.84 4.79
N VAL A 59 -7.90 -11.94 3.85
CA VAL A 59 -9.02 -12.01 2.90
C VAL A 59 -8.58 -12.44 1.49
N PRO A 60 -9.38 -13.23 0.75
CA PRO A 60 -9.07 -13.62 -0.62
C PRO A 60 -9.28 -12.44 -1.59
N PRO A 61 -8.72 -12.50 -2.81
CA PRO A 61 -8.80 -11.43 -3.81
C PRO A 61 -10.22 -10.98 -4.14
N GLY A 62 -11.19 -11.90 -4.17
CA GLY A 62 -12.59 -11.57 -4.47
C GLY A 62 -13.25 -10.68 -3.42
N LEU A 63 -13.02 -10.98 -2.14
CA LEU A 63 -13.51 -10.16 -1.04
C LEU A 63 -12.76 -8.82 -0.98
N TYR A 64 -11.43 -8.84 -1.11
CA TYR A 64 -10.62 -7.62 -1.20
C TYR A 64 -11.13 -6.67 -2.29
N SER A 65 -11.39 -7.19 -3.50
CA SER A 65 -11.90 -6.41 -4.63
C SER A 65 -13.29 -5.82 -4.35
N THR A 66 -14.15 -6.58 -3.68
CA THR A 66 -15.49 -6.13 -3.28
C THR A 66 -15.41 -5.00 -2.25
N LEU A 67 -14.57 -5.16 -1.22
CA LEU A 67 -14.32 -4.14 -0.21
C LEU A 67 -13.74 -2.87 -0.84
N LYS A 68 -12.74 -3.00 -1.71
CA LYS A 68 -12.15 -1.89 -2.47
C LYS A 68 -13.20 -1.14 -3.31
N ALA A 69 -14.01 -1.86 -4.08
CA ALA A 69 -15.05 -1.26 -4.91
C ALA A 69 -16.14 -0.56 -4.08
N ARG A 70 -16.47 -1.09 -2.90
CA ARG A 70 -17.44 -0.50 -1.97
C ARG A 70 -16.91 0.75 -1.27
N LEU A 71 -15.63 0.79 -0.92
CA LEU A 71 -15.04 1.84 -0.10
C LEU A 71 -14.47 3.00 -0.91
N LEU A 72 -13.91 2.72 -2.10
CA LEU A 72 -13.26 3.73 -2.93
C LEU A 72 -14.18 4.93 -3.24
N PRO A 73 -15.46 4.77 -3.65
CA PRO A 73 -16.34 5.90 -3.90
C PRO A 73 -16.55 6.79 -2.66
N LYS A 74 -16.68 6.17 -1.48
CA LYS A 74 -16.89 6.90 -0.21
C LYS A 74 -15.68 7.72 0.19
N VAL A 75 -14.47 7.20 -0.06
CA VAL A 75 -13.23 7.97 0.17
C VAL A 75 -13.09 9.09 -0.88
N CYS A 76 -13.49 8.84 -2.14
CA CYS A 76 -13.54 9.86 -3.17
C CYS A 76 -14.55 10.98 -2.87
N GLU A 77 -15.52 10.81 -1.98
CA GLU A 77 -16.38 11.91 -1.50
C GLU A 77 -15.64 12.86 -0.54
N LEU A 78 -14.62 12.37 0.16
CA LEU A 78 -13.89 13.12 1.18
C LEU A 78 -12.64 13.84 0.64
N TYR A 79 -12.02 13.29 -0.41
CA TYR A 79 -10.74 13.77 -0.95
C TYR A 79 -10.77 13.97 -2.46
N SER A 80 -9.92 14.86 -2.95
CA SER A 80 -9.82 15.20 -4.38
C SER A 80 -8.93 14.22 -5.14
N PHE A 81 -7.90 13.70 -4.48
CA PHE A 81 -6.98 12.69 -5.00
C PHE A 81 -7.12 11.44 -4.13
N VAL A 82 -7.44 10.31 -4.75
CA VAL A 82 -7.59 9.02 -4.06
C VAL A 82 -7.03 7.92 -4.95
N ALA A 83 -6.15 7.10 -4.40
CA ALA A 83 -5.68 5.89 -5.04
C ALA A 83 -5.57 4.77 -4.02
N VAL A 84 -5.64 3.55 -4.54
CA VAL A 84 -5.15 2.35 -3.85
C VAL A 84 -3.92 1.91 -4.62
N PRO A 85 -2.72 1.89 -4.00
CA PRO A 85 -1.51 1.40 -4.65
C PRO A 85 -1.73 0.03 -5.29
N VAL A 86 -1.12 -0.19 -6.44
CA VAL A 86 -1.29 -1.47 -7.13
C VAL A 86 -0.61 -2.55 -6.30
N GLU A 87 -1.35 -3.57 -5.92
CA GLU A 87 -0.80 -4.71 -5.20
C GLU A 87 0.07 -5.59 -6.09
N ALA A 88 0.96 -6.36 -5.49
CA ALA A 88 1.73 -7.36 -6.22
C ALA A 88 0.78 -8.42 -6.82
N PRO A 89 0.81 -8.69 -8.14
CA PRO A 89 -0.17 -9.55 -8.81
C PRO A 89 -0.19 -11.00 -8.30
N GLU A 90 0.90 -11.45 -7.67
CA GLU A 90 1.04 -12.78 -7.08
C GLU A 90 0.38 -12.95 -5.71
N LYS A 91 -0.19 -11.90 -5.10
CA LYS A 91 -0.84 -11.99 -3.78
C LYS A 91 -2.11 -12.83 -3.84
N THR A 92 -2.11 -13.92 -3.07
CA THR A 92 -3.25 -14.83 -2.91
C THR A 92 -4.17 -14.46 -1.76
N ASP A 93 -3.75 -13.54 -0.89
CA ASP A 93 -4.53 -13.00 0.23
C ASP A 93 -4.07 -11.58 0.61
N TYR A 94 -4.91 -10.88 1.39
CA TYR A 94 -4.75 -9.47 1.77
C TYR A 94 -5.07 -9.28 3.26
N GLY A 95 -4.34 -8.41 3.96
CA GLY A 95 -4.57 -8.14 5.40
C GLY A 95 -5.18 -6.77 5.66
N ASP A 96 -4.96 -5.86 4.73
CA ASP A 96 -5.36 -4.46 4.77
C ASP A 96 -5.70 -3.96 3.37
N LEU A 97 -6.29 -2.76 3.33
CA LEU A 97 -6.51 -1.97 2.12
C LEU A 97 -5.97 -0.56 2.35
N ASP A 98 -4.92 -0.20 1.61
CA ASP A 98 -4.29 1.12 1.68
C ASP A 98 -4.96 2.12 0.74
N PHE A 99 -5.46 3.22 1.30
CA PHE A 99 -5.84 4.42 0.57
C PHE A 99 -4.75 5.48 0.72
N LEU A 100 -4.23 5.96 -0.41
CA LEU A 100 -3.45 7.19 -0.48
C LEU A 100 -4.40 8.32 -0.87
N VAL A 101 -4.43 9.39 -0.07
CA VAL A 101 -5.35 10.51 -0.27
C VAL A 101 -4.65 11.86 -0.20
N ALA A 102 -5.16 12.84 -0.94
CA ALA A 102 -4.73 14.24 -0.85
C ALA A 102 -5.88 15.19 -1.22
N GLY A 103 -5.77 16.44 -0.77
CA GLY A 103 -6.72 17.52 -1.07
C GLY A 103 -8.09 17.28 -0.45
N PRO A 104 -8.25 17.52 0.88
CA PRO A 104 -9.54 17.47 1.56
C PRO A 104 -10.60 18.25 0.79
N LYS A 105 -11.75 17.63 0.54
CA LYS A 105 -12.85 18.32 -0.14
C LYS A 105 -13.51 19.35 0.80
N PRO A 106 -14.06 20.45 0.23
CA PRO A 106 -14.77 21.45 1.02
C PRO A 106 -15.97 20.85 1.79
N THR A 107 -16.46 21.57 2.78
CA THR A 107 -17.76 21.28 3.38
C THR A 107 -18.89 21.36 2.33
N GLU A 108 -20.05 20.81 2.65
CA GLU A 108 -21.28 21.04 1.87
C GLU A 108 -21.61 22.53 1.70
N THR A 109 -21.18 23.36 2.66
CA THR A 109 -21.30 24.83 2.62
C THR A 109 -20.21 25.52 1.78
N GLY A 110 -19.35 24.76 1.10
CA GLY A 110 -18.29 25.27 0.23
C GLY A 110 -17.07 25.83 0.95
N VAL A 111 -16.97 25.62 2.27
CA VAL A 111 -15.83 26.10 3.08
C VAL A 111 -14.65 25.14 2.89
N GLU A 112 -13.50 25.67 2.48
CA GLU A 112 -12.28 24.88 2.35
C GLU A 112 -11.88 24.26 3.70
N ARG A 113 -11.35 23.05 3.64
CA ARG A 113 -10.88 22.31 4.81
C ARG A 113 -9.39 22.05 4.69
N SER A 114 -8.65 22.29 5.78
CA SER A 114 -7.24 21.90 5.87
C SER A 114 -7.06 20.40 6.08
N ALA A 115 -8.04 19.72 6.68
CA ALA A 115 -8.03 18.28 6.91
C ALA A 115 -9.46 17.72 7.03
N ILE A 116 -9.63 16.42 6.75
CA ILE A 116 -10.87 15.69 7.06
C ILE A 116 -10.71 15.07 8.46
N PRO A 117 -11.60 15.37 9.43
CA PRO A 117 -11.53 14.75 10.75
C PRO A 117 -11.67 13.23 10.69
N HIS A 118 -10.91 12.51 11.52
CA HIS A 118 -10.94 11.04 11.57
C HIS A 118 -12.35 10.48 11.78
N GLY A 119 -13.22 11.17 12.53
CA GLY A 119 -14.61 10.77 12.72
C GLY A 119 -15.44 10.76 11.43
N MET A 120 -15.16 11.66 10.48
CA MET A 120 -15.82 11.64 9.16
C MET A 120 -15.30 10.49 8.31
N VAL A 121 -13.99 10.23 8.33
CA VAL A 121 -13.38 9.09 7.61
C VAL A 121 -13.93 7.77 8.19
N GLN A 122 -13.95 7.65 9.52
CA GLN A 122 -14.49 6.49 10.23
C GLN A 122 -15.96 6.24 9.86
N ALA A 123 -16.80 7.28 9.85
CA ALA A 123 -18.20 7.18 9.48
C ALA A 123 -18.40 6.80 8.01
N ALA A 124 -17.65 7.42 7.09
CA ALA A 124 -17.73 7.10 5.67
C ALA A 124 -17.34 5.65 5.39
N LEU A 125 -16.25 5.17 5.99
CA LEU A 125 -15.82 3.77 5.85
C LEU A 125 -16.83 2.81 6.51
N GLY A 126 -17.52 3.22 7.57
CA GLY A 126 -18.33 2.35 8.42
C GLY A 126 -17.47 1.60 9.44
N ALA A 127 -16.35 2.20 9.86
CA ALA A 127 -15.39 1.59 10.77
C ALA A 127 -15.86 1.67 12.23
N LYS A 128 -15.68 0.59 12.98
CA LYS A 128 -16.04 0.53 14.41
C LYS A 128 -14.92 1.03 15.31
N HIS A 129 -13.68 0.84 14.88
CA HIS A 129 -12.49 1.28 15.60
C HIS A 129 -11.57 2.08 14.69
N VAL A 130 -10.83 3.02 15.30
CA VAL A 130 -9.83 3.85 14.64
C VAL A 130 -8.60 3.95 15.54
N ILE A 131 -7.42 3.85 14.95
CA ILE A 131 -6.15 4.26 15.55
C ILE A 131 -5.72 5.52 14.79
N PRO A 132 -6.06 6.71 15.32
CA PRO A 132 -5.77 7.95 14.63
C PRO A 132 -4.28 8.28 14.77
N VAL A 133 -3.71 8.79 13.68
CA VAL A 133 -2.41 9.45 13.68
C VAL A 133 -2.61 10.86 13.15
N ASP A 134 -2.14 11.84 13.90
CA ASP A 134 -2.24 13.26 13.52
C ASP A 134 -1.23 13.61 12.42
N GLY A 135 -1.62 14.53 11.54
CA GLY A 135 -0.79 15.05 10.44
C GLY A 135 -0.81 14.19 9.17
N ASN A 136 0.19 14.37 8.30
CA ASN A 136 0.32 13.68 7.00
C ASN A 136 0.85 12.26 7.18
N ARG A 137 0.04 11.41 7.81
CA ARG A 137 0.40 10.04 8.22
C ARG A 137 -0.76 9.09 8.04
N THR A 138 -0.44 7.80 8.18
CA THR A 138 -1.42 6.71 8.05
C THR A 138 -2.21 6.57 9.34
N SER A 139 -3.53 6.69 9.26
CA SER A 139 -4.44 6.25 10.32
C SER A 139 -5.06 4.91 9.94
N ASN A 140 -5.27 4.03 10.91
CA ASN A 140 -5.81 2.69 10.68
C ASN A 140 -7.27 2.61 11.14
N TYR A 141 -8.11 1.91 10.38
CA TYR A 141 -9.54 1.77 10.63
C TYR A 141 -9.94 0.29 10.61
N ALA A 142 -10.72 -0.16 11.59
CA ALA A 142 -11.24 -1.52 11.64
C ALA A 142 -12.69 -1.56 11.14
N LEU A 143 -12.90 -2.18 9.98
CA LEU A 143 -14.21 -2.34 9.38
C LEU A 143 -14.82 -3.68 9.75
N PRO A 144 -16.02 -3.74 10.34
CA PRO A 144 -16.68 -5.01 10.56
C PRO A 144 -16.99 -5.68 9.21
N ILE A 145 -16.66 -6.96 9.09
CA ILE A 145 -17.06 -7.80 7.95
C ILE A 145 -18.43 -8.39 8.31
N SER A 146 -19.42 -8.17 7.45
CA SER A 146 -20.78 -8.69 7.68
C SER A 146 -20.82 -10.21 7.59
N VAL A 147 -21.82 -10.81 8.23
CA VAL A 147 -22.03 -12.28 8.19
C VAL A 147 -22.18 -12.80 6.76
N ASP A 148 -22.78 -12.02 5.85
CA ASP A 148 -22.95 -12.43 4.46
C ASP A 148 -21.64 -12.31 3.66
N GLU A 149 -20.83 -11.27 3.90
CA GLU A 149 -19.46 -11.18 3.36
C GLU A 149 -18.60 -12.34 3.90
N CYS A 150 -18.78 -12.75 5.16
CA CYS A 150 -18.13 -13.91 5.77
C CYS A 150 -18.58 -15.26 5.17
N LYS A 151 -19.84 -15.41 4.76
CA LYS A 151 -20.30 -16.64 4.07
C LYS A 151 -19.72 -16.76 2.67
N VAL A 152 -19.62 -15.65 1.95
CA VAL A 152 -18.91 -15.61 0.67
C VAL A 152 -17.45 -15.97 0.87
N PHE A 153 -16.83 -15.42 1.93
CA PHE A 153 -15.47 -15.74 2.35
C PHE A 153 -15.27 -17.24 2.66
N SER A 154 -16.12 -17.84 3.49
CA SER A 154 -16.02 -19.26 3.86
C SER A 154 -16.33 -20.22 2.70
N ASN A 155 -17.19 -19.84 1.76
CA ASN A 155 -17.46 -20.66 0.57
C ASN A 155 -16.29 -20.62 -0.44
N LEU A 156 -15.50 -19.55 -0.45
CA LEU A 156 -14.32 -19.41 -1.30
C LEU A 156 -13.06 -20.02 -0.68
N VAL A 157 -13.04 -20.18 0.64
CA VAL A 157 -11.90 -20.71 1.40
C VAL A 157 -12.35 -22.04 2.03
N GLN A 158 -11.89 -23.17 1.48
CA GLN A 158 -12.10 -24.52 2.03
C GLN A 158 -11.28 -24.74 3.32
N ASP A 159 -11.34 -23.81 4.27
CA ASP A 159 -10.58 -23.89 5.52
C ASP A 159 -11.56 -23.98 6.70
N ASP A 160 -11.59 -25.14 7.34
CA ASP A 160 -12.37 -25.47 8.55
C ASP A 160 -11.96 -24.61 9.78
N SER A 161 -10.96 -23.73 9.63
CA SER A 161 -10.49 -22.83 10.67
C SER A 161 -11.41 -21.62 10.93
N PHE A 162 -12.30 -21.27 9.99
CA PHE A 162 -13.26 -20.16 10.16
C PHE A 162 -14.50 -20.60 10.93
N SER A 163 -14.30 -21.00 12.18
CA SER A 163 -15.40 -21.24 13.12
C SER A 163 -16.07 -19.90 13.46
N THR A 164 -17.30 -19.68 13.00
CA THR A 164 -18.19 -18.57 13.37
C THR A 164 -18.62 -18.64 14.85
N SER A 165 -17.66 -18.67 15.78
CA SER A 165 -17.91 -18.66 17.22
C SER A 165 -17.92 -17.22 17.72
N ASN A 166 -19.07 -16.53 17.67
CA ASN A 166 -19.36 -15.23 18.33
C ASN A 166 -18.34 -14.07 18.20
N LEU A 167 -17.26 -14.22 17.43
CA LEU A 167 -16.21 -13.22 17.31
C LEU A 167 -16.57 -12.27 16.17
N GLU A 168 -16.55 -10.98 16.47
CA GLU A 168 -16.69 -9.94 15.47
C GLU A 168 -15.41 -9.89 14.63
N VAL A 169 -15.56 -10.06 13.33
CA VAL A 169 -14.45 -10.09 12.38
C VAL A 169 -14.31 -8.72 11.73
N PHE A 170 -13.08 -8.26 11.60
CA PHE A 170 -12.74 -6.97 11.02
C PHE A 170 -11.77 -7.12 9.85
N PHE A 171 -11.84 -6.14 8.95
CA PHE A 171 -10.84 -5.90 7.93
C PHE A 171 -10.18 -4.54 8.18
N GLN A 172 -8.86 -4.49 8.08
CA GLN A 172 -8.12 -3.26 8.29
C GLN A 172 -8.14 -2.39 7.02
N VAL A 173 -8.38 -1.10 7.19
CA VAL A 173 -8.28 -0.10 6.13
C VAL A 173 -7.33 0.99 6.61
N ASP A 174 -6.30 1.26 5.80
CA ASP A 174 -5.26 2.23 6.12
C ASP A 174 -5.48 3.46 5.24
N VAL A 175 -5.50 4.65 5.85
CA VAL A 175 -5.67 5.92 5.11
C VAL A 175 -4.47 6.79 5.37
N HIS A 176 -3.63 6.92 4.34
CA HIS A 176 -2.44 7.76 4.33
C HIS A 176 -2.75 9.11 3.69
N VAL A 177 -2.75 10.17 4.50
CA VAL A 177 -2.99 11.53 4.04
C VAL A 177 -1.68 12.17 3.59
N CYS A 178 -1.56 12.47 2.30
CA CYS A 178 -0.43 13.17 1.71
C CYS A 178 -0.63 14.69 1.81
N GLN A 179 0.46 15.44 1.87
CA GLN A 179 0.49 16.89 1.93
C GLN A 179 -0.17 17.54 0.71
N ASP A 180 0.16 17.05 -0.48
CA ASP A 180 -0.28 17.60 -1.75
C ASP A 180 -0.34 16.52 -2.83
N ALA A 181 -0.82 16.90 -4.02
CA ALA A 181 -0.94 16.00 -5.16
C ALA A 181 0.43 15.44 -5.62
N ALA A 182 1.52 16.18 -5.44
CA ALA A 182 2.84 15.75 -5.88
C ALA A 182 3.41 14.68 -4.93
N GLU A 183 3.23 14.83 -3.62
CA GLU A 183 3.55 13.77 -2.66
C GLU A 183 2.70 12.54 -2.90
N TRP A 184 1.39 12.72 -3.10
CA TRP A 184 0.48 11.62 -3.42
C TRP A 184 0.93 10.82 -4.65
N GLU A 185 1.32 11.49 -5.73
CA GLU A 185 1.79 10.82 -6.95
C GLU A 185 3.09 10.04 -6.72
N ARG A 186 4.04 10.62 -5.98
CA ARG A 186 5.30 9.94 -5.62
C ARG A 186 5.05 8.71 -4.76
N ILE A 187 4.26 8.83 -3.69
CA ILE A 187 3.98 7.70 -2.79
C ILE A 187 3.22 6.61 -3.54
N ARG A 188 2.23 6.97 -4.37
CA ARG A 188 1.50 6.03 -5.24
C ARG A 188 2.47 5.24 -6.12
N PHE A 189 3.43 5.91 -6.73
CA PHE A 189 4.46 5.23 -7.53
C PHE A 189 5.32 4.29 -6.68
N PHE A 190 5.87 4.75 -5.55
CA PHE A 190 6.81 3.98 -4.74
C PHE A 190 6.19 2.78 -4.02
N HIS A 191 4.93 2.87 -3.63
CA HIS A 191 4.23 1.82 -2.89
C HIS A 191 3.45 0.87 -3.79
N SER A 192 3.38 1.15 -5.10
CA SER A 192 2.81 0.21 -6.06
C SER A 192 3.78 -0.94 -6.36
N TYR A 193 3.20 -2.10 -6.68
CA TYR A 193 3.89 -3.34 -7.03
C TYR A 193 4.76 -3.92 -5.90
N GLY A 194 4.37 -3.69 -4.65
CA GLY A 194 5.06 -4.22 -3.47
C GLY A 194 6.50 -3.72 -3.36
N ASP A 195 7.47 -4.61 -3.59
CA ASP A 195 8.89 -4.34 -3.38
C ASP A 195 9.56 -3.50 -4.48
N MET A 196 8.81 -3.03 -5.48
CA MET A 196 9.36 -2.23 -6.59
C MET A 196 10.12 -0.99 -6.09
N GLY A 197 9.55 -0.23 -5.15
CA GLY A 197 10.19 0.94 -4.57
C GLY A 197 11.53 0.61 -3.90
N MET A 198 11.59 -0.52 -3.18
CA MET A 198 12.82 -1.02 -2.57
C MET A 198 13.86 -1.39 -3.63
N MET A 199 13.45 -2.12 -4.68
CA MET A 199 14.34 -2.50 -5.78
C MET A 199 14.94 -1.29 -6.48
N LEU A 200 14.12 -0.27 -6.80
CA LEU A 200 14.60 0.99 -7.39
C LEU A 200 15.57 1.72 -6.46
N GLY A 201 15.30 1.72 -5.14
CA GLY A 201 16.20 2.25 -4.12
C GLY A 201 17.57 1.56 -4.12
N LEU A 202 17.58 0.22 -4.25
CA LEU A 202 18.82 -0.56 -4.30
C LEU A 202 19.60 -0.34 -5.59
N ILE A 203 18.92 -0.28 -6.75
CA ILE A 203 19.55 -0.04 -8.05
C ILE A 203 20.18 1.36 -8.08
N THR A 204 19.44 2.40 -7.70
CA THR A 204 19.95 3.79 -7.77
C THR A 204 21.14 4.02 -6.85
N ARG A 205 21.24 3.27 -5.74
CA ARG A 205 22.35 3.34 -4.78
C ARG A 205 23.70 2.97 -5.40
N SER A 206 23.76 2.05 -6.36
CA SER A 206 25.03 1.68 -7.02
C SER A 206 25.60 2.82 -7.88
N PHE A 207 24.75 3.74 -8.33
CA PHE A 207 25.12 4.93 -9.10
C PHE A 207 25.34 6.18 -8.23
N GLY A 208 25.40 6.03 -6.91
CA GLY A 208 25.52 7.17 -6.00
C GLY A 208 24.26 8.03 -5.94
N LEU A 209 23.10 7.49 -6.32
CA LEU A 209 21.81 8.16 -6.21
C LEU A 209 20.98 7.55 -5.07
N ARG A 210 20.04 8.31 -4.52
CA ARG A 210 19.03 7.84 -3.59
C ARG A 210 17.66 8.27 -4.09
N ILE A 211 16.85 7.31 -4.52
CA ILE A 211 15.46 7.53 -4.90
C ILE A 211 14.54 7.03 -3.78
N GLY A 212 13.44 7.74 -3.53
CA GLY A 212 12.41 7.35 -2.56
C GLY A 212 11.19 8.27 -2.61
N GLU A 213 10.28 8.16 -1.64
CA GLU A 213 9.03 8.93 -1.56
C GLU A 213 9.22 10.47 -1.58
N HIS A 214 10.38 10.94 -1.13
CA HIS A 214 10.77 12.35 -1.15
C HIS A 214 11.53 12.78 -2.42
N GLY A 215 11.61 11.92 -3.43
CA GLY A 215 12.27 12.18 -4.71
C GLY A 215 13.68 11.60 -4.85
N LEU A 216 14.40 12.06 -5.87
CA LEU A 216 15.75 11.62 -6.23
C LEU A 216 16.81 12.58 -5.66
N LYS A 217 17.82 12.04 -5.00
CA LYS A 217 18.93 12.78 -4.38
C LYS A 217 20.26 12.24 -4.88
N VAL A 218 21.22 13.13 -5.16
CA VAL A 218 22.61 12.74 -5.43
C VAL A 218 23.36 12.58 -4.12
N ARG A 219 24.08 11.46 -3.96
CA ARG A 219 24.98 11.27 -2.83
C ARG A 219 26.33 11.89 -3.17
N ILE A 220 26.52 13.13 -2.72
CA ILE A 220 27.83 13.77 -2.81
C ILE A 220 28.71 13.16 -1.72
N SER A 221 29.58 12.22 -2.11
CA SER A 221 30.74 11.89 -1.28
C SER A 221 31.74 13.01 -1.46
N LEU A 222 31.87 13.89 -0.46
CA LEU A 222 33.05 14.74 -0.34
C LEU A 222 34.25 13.79 -0.23
N MET A 223 34.99 13.61 -1.32
CA MET A 223 36.32 13.02 -1.28
C MET A 223 37.22 13.97 -0.48
N GLY A 224 37.21 13.83 0.85
CA GLY A 224 38.24 14.39 1.71
C GLY A 224 39.45 13.47 1.68
N HIS A 225 40.49 13.89 0.98
CA HIS A 225 41.89 13.98 1.43
C HIS A 225 42.72 14.53 0.25
N PHE A 226 42.72 15.85 0.07
CA PHE A 226 43.86 16.50 -0.54
C PHE A 226 44.97 16.51 0.52
N ASN A 227 45.89 15.54 0.45
CA ASN A 227 47.17 15.69 1.12
C ASN A 227 47.91 16.85 0.43
N SER A 228 47.87 18.02 1.04
CA SER A 228 48.88 19.04 0.79
C SER A 228 50.18 18.53 1.42
N PRO A 229 51.27 18.29 0.67
CA PRO A 229 52.55 18.08 1.30
C PRO A 229 52.92 19.38 2.04
N GLU A 230 53.16 19.26 3.34
CA GLU A 230 53.75 20.31 4.16
C GLU A 230 55.05 20.76 3.48
N LEU A 231 55.10 22.04 3.10
CA LEU A 231 56.35 22.72 2.79
C LEU A 231 57.15 22.77 4.10
N SER A 232 58.15 21.90 4.20
CA SER A 232 59.20 22.00 5.21
C SER A 232 60.29 22.95 4.68
N ASN A 233 60.47 24.03 5.44
CA ASN A 233 61.56 25.02 5.46
C ASN A 233 61.77 25.94 4.25
#